data_AF-A0A365R097-F1
#
_entry.id   AF-A0A365R097-F1
#
_cell.length_a   1.000
_cell.length_b   1.000
_cell.length_c   1.000
_cell.angle_alpha   90.00
_cell.angle_beta   90.00
_cell.angle_gamma   90.00
#
_symmetry.space_group_name_H-M   'P 1'
#
loop_
_entity.id
_entity.type
_entity.pdbx_description
1 polymer ?
#
loop_
_entity_poly.entity_id
_entity_poly.type
_entity_poly.pdbx_seq_one_letter_code
_entity_poly.pdbx_strand_id
1 'polypeptide(L)'
;MRTFDLQECADFLKVDRTTAMKLAQQGDIVGARIGRAWVFLEDDVVAFLREQAHKQTLERLEGRVSPDAAETDRRAHAAITRQLQSAPEHKRGRPARPLPRLPDQPQPAPSSQPKRAAPVSFV
;
A
#
# COMPACT_ATOMS: atom_id res chain seq x y z
N MET A 1 -24.83 -2.35 -17.32
CA MET A 1 -25.10 -0.91 -17.55
C MET A 1 -26.60 -0.73 -17.70
N ARG A 2 -27.31 -0.60 -16.57
CA ARG A 2 -28.72 -0.19 -16.57
C ARG A 2 -28.79 1.29 -16.19
N THR A 3 -29.82 1.95 -16.66
CA THR A 3 -30.17 3.31 -16.24
C THR A 3 -31.31 3.25 -15.25
N PHE A 4 -31.29 4.13 -14.26
CA PHE A 4 -32.37 4.32 -13.31
C PHE A 4 -33.07 5.64 -13.54
N ASP A 5 -34.38 5.63 -13.44
CA ASP A 5 -35.17 6.85 -13.27
C ASP A 5 -35.06 7.36 -11.82
N LEU A 6 -35.56 8.58 -11.59
CA LEU A 6 -35.58 9.19 -10.25
C LEU A 6 -36.27 8.32 -9.18
N GLN A 7 -37.33 7.60 -9.54
CA GLN A 7 -38.02 6.69 -8.62
C GLN A 7 -37.18 5.47 -8.29
N GLU A 8 -36.62 4.82 -9.31
CA GLU A 8 -35.78 3.64 -9.12
C GLU A 8 -34.51 3.96 -8.32
N CYS A 9 -33.92 5.14 -8.56
CA CYS A 9 -32.80 5.66 -7.78
C CYS A 9 -33.19 5.87 -6.31
N ALA A 10 -34.37 6.44 -6.05
CA ALA A 10 -34.90 6.63 -4.70
C ALA A 10 -35.15 5.29 -3.99
N ASP A 11 -35.75 4.32 -4.69
CA ASP A 11 -36.03 2.97 -4.19
C ASP A 11 -34.75 2.18 -3.89
N PHE A 12 -33.71 2.37 -4.72
CA PHE A 12 -32.40 1.74 -4.57
C PHE A 12 -31.66 2.30 -3.36
N LEU A 13 -31.61 3.63 -3.22
CA LEU A 13 -30.96 4.30 -2.10
C LEU A 13 -31.80 4.28 -0.81
N LYS A 14 -33.05 3.81 -0.88
CA LYS A 14 -34.03 3.81 0.23
C LYS A 14 -34.26 5.21 0.79
N VAL A 15 -34.40 6.20 -0.09
CA VAL A 15 -34.69 7.59 0.25
C VAL A 15 -36.01 8.04 -0.39
N ASP A 16 -36.57 9.13 0.11
CA ASP A 16 -37.73 9.75 -0.54
C ASP A 16 -37.35 10.33 -1.91
N ARG A 17 -38.29 10.30 -2.86
CA ARG A 17 -38.11 10.86 -4.21
C ARG A 17 -37.69 12.33 -4.17
N THR A 18 -38.23 13.12 -3.25
CA THR A 18 -37.88 14.54 -3.10
C THR A 18 -36.43 14.72 -2.64
N THR A 19 -35.93 13.82 -1.80
CA THR A 19 -34.54 13.79 -1.36
C THR A 19 -33.62 13.38 -2.50
N ALA A 20 -33.96 12.32 -3.25
CA ALA A 20 -33.21 11.93 -4.44
C ALA A 20 -33.14 13.08 -5.48
N MET A 21 -34.24 13.83 -5.63
CA MET A 21 -34.29 14.99 -6.53
C MET A 21 -33.39 16.14 -6.04
N LYS A 22 -33.27 16.35 -4.72
CA LYS A 22 -32.38 17.35 -4.14
C LYS A 22 -30.91 16.96 -4.34
N LEU A 23 -30.56 15.71 -4.08
CA LEU A 23 -29.21 15.17 -4.29
C LEU A 23 -28.77 15.32 -5.75
N ALA A 24 -29.67 15.00 -6.69
CA ALA A 24 -29.42 15.20 -8.12
C ALA A 24 -29.25 16.68 -8.50
N GLN A 25 -30.02 17.59 -7.89
CA GLN A 25 -29.89 19.03 -8.12
C GLN A 25 -28.63 19.62 -7.50
N GLN A 26 -28.19 19.09 -6.36
CA GLN A 26 -26.95 19.48 -5.68
C GLN A 26 -25.71 18.96 -6.41
N GLY A 27 -25.88 17.96 -7.27
CA GLY A 27 -24.79 17.31 -7.98
C GLY A 27 -24.07 16.24 -7.17
N ASP A 28 -24.66 15.80 -6.05
CA ASP A 28 -24.11 14.74 -5.20
C ASP A 28 -24.15 13.38 -5.91
N ILE A 29 -25.23 13.13 -6.67
CA ILE A 29 -25.38 11.94 -7.51
C ILE A 29 -25.23 12.37 -8.96
N VAL A 30 -24.32 11.71 -9.68
CA VAL A 30 -24.11 11.94 -11.11
C VAL A 30 -25.33 11.44 -11.86
N GLY A 31 -26.04 12.38 -12.50
CA GLY A 31 -27.24 12.10 -13.26
C GLY A 31 -27.44 13.13 -14.36
N ALA A 32 -28.00 12.69 -15.48
CA ALA A 32 -28.34 13.55 -16.60
C ALA A 32 -29.81 13.92 -16.54
N ARG A 33 -30.11 15.21 -16.64
CA ARG A 33 -31.48 15.68 -16.87
C ARG A 33 -31.79 15.65 -18.36
N ILE A 34 -32.65 14.73 -18.76
CA ILE A 34 -33.06 14.56 -20.15
C ILE A 34 -34.51 15.05 -20.27
N GLY A 35 -34.67 16.28 -20.74
CA GLY A 35 -35.96 16.97 -20.82
C GLY A 35 -36.59 17.19 -19.43
N ARG A 36 -37.68 16.48 -19.17
CA ARG A 36 -38.42 16.54 -17.88
C ARG A 36 -38.01 15.44 -16.89
N ALA A 37 -37.33 14.40 -17.36
CA ALA A 37 -36.94 13.26 -16.55
C ALA A 37 -35.47 13.37 -16.10
N TRP A 38 -35.17 12.71 -14.98
CA TRP A 38 -33.81 12.53 -14.49
C TRP A 38 -33.42 11.08 -14.71
N VAL A 39 -32.27 10.89 -15.35
CA VAL A 39 -31.72 9.57 -15.67
C VAL A 39 -30.36 9.44 -14.98
N PHE A 40 -30.20 8.36 -14.24
CA PHE A 40 -28.98 8.02 -13.51
C PHE A 40 -28.41 6.73 -14.08
N LEU A 41 -27.10 6.57 -14.05
CA LEU A 41 -26.51 5.26 -14.32
C LEU A 41 -26.47 4.47 -13.02
N GLU A 42 -26.78 3.17 -13.10
CA GLU A 42 -26.67 2.26 -11.96
C GLU A 42 -25.26 2.29 -11.34
N ASP A 43 -24.22 2.36 -12.18
CA ASP A 43 -22.83 2.39 -11.73
C ASP A 43 -22.51 3.66 -10.93
N ASP A 44 -23.02 4.80 -11.37
CA ASP A 44 -22.84 6.10 -10.68
C ASP A 44 -23.56 6.13 -9.33
N VAL A 45 -24.78 5.58 -9.27
CA VAL A 45 -25.54 5.47 -8.01
C VAL A 45 -24.83 4.55 -7.02
N VAL A 46 -24.25 3.45 -7.50
CA VAL A 46 -23.44 2.53 -6.68
C VAL A 46 -22.13 3.19 -6.24
N ALA A 47 -21.46 3.96 -7.11
CA ALA A 47 -20.26 4.70 -6.78
C ALA A 47 -20.52 5.70 -5.65
N PHE A 48 -21.63 6.44 -5.73
CA PHE A 48 -22.08 7.34 -4.67
C PHE A 48 -22.29 6.60 -3.34
N LEU A 49 -22.97 5.45 -3.36
CA LEU A 49 -23.21 4.65 -2.16
C LEU A 49 -21.89 4.17 -1.52
N ARG A 50 -20.92 3.76 -2.34
CA ARG A 50 -19.59 3.34 -1.87
C ARG A 50 -18.84 4.49 -1.23
N GLU A 51 -18.87 5.67 -1.84
CA GLU A 51 -18.22 6.86 -1.28
C GLU A 51 -18.85 7.26 0.06
N GLN A 52 -20.19 7.23 0.16
CA GLN A 52 -20.89 7.50 1.42
C GLN A 52 -20.55 6.47 2.50
N ALA A 53 -20.51 5.18 2.17
CA ALA A 53 -20.09 4.14 3.11
C ALA A 53 -18.63 4.33 3.56
N HIS A 54 -17.76 4.75 2.64
CA HIS A 54 -16.36 5.02 2.95
C HIS A 54 -16.23 6.23 3.88
N LYS A 55 -16.88 7.36 3.57
CA LYS A 55 -16.91 8.56 4.43
C LYS A 55 -17.39 8.23 5.84
N GLN A 56 -18.50 7.49 5.97
CA GLN A 56 -18.99 7.08 7.28
C GLN A 56 -18.04 6.12 8.01
N THR A 57 -17.30 5.29 7.28
CA THR A 57 -16.30 4.38 7.88
C THR A 57 -15.08 5.16 8.34
N LEU A 58 -14.63 6.13 7.54
CA LEU A 58 -13.56 7.06 7.91
C LEU A 58 -13.98 7.91 9.11
N GLU A 59 -15.16 8.50 9.14
CA GLU A 59 -15.64 9.28 10.29
C GLU A 59 -15.72 8.43 11.56
N ARG A 60 -16.15 7.16 11.46
CA ARG A 60 -16.14 6.24 12.60
C ARG A 60 -14.71 5.86 13.02
N LEU A 61 -13.78 5.78 12.08
CA LEU A 61 -12.38 5.52 12.35
C LEU A 61 -11.73 6.75 13.00
N GLU A 62 -11.85 7.93 12.39
CA GLU A 62 -11.36 9.22 12.87
C GLU A 62 -11.95 9.57 14.23
N GLY A 63 -13.25 9.33 14.46
CA GLY A 63 -13.87 9.48 15.77
C GLY A 63 -13.35 8.49 16.83
N ARG A 64 -12.72 7.38 16.42
CA ARG A 64 -12.01 6.42 17.31
C ARG A 64 -10.52 6.72 17.41
N VAL A 65 -9.95 7.43 16.45
CA VAL A 65 -8.55 7.84 16.42
C VAL A 65 -8.42 9.00 17.41
N SER A 66 -8.10 8.63 18.65
CA SER A 66 -7.72 9.54 19.73
C SER A 66 -6.73 10.60 19.20
N PRO A 67 -6.76 11.85 19.70
CA PRO A 67 -5.81 12.92 19.33
C PRO A 67 -4.32 12.52 19.43
N ASP A 68 -4.03 11.43 20.13
CA ASP A 68 -2.71 10.82 20.27
C ASP A 68 -2.13 10.25 18.95
N ALA A 69 -2.98 9.85 18.00
CA ALA A 69 -2.51 9.30 16.73
C ALA A 69 -1.94 10.37 15.78
N ALA A 70 -2.50 11.59 15.81
CA ALA A 70 -1.95 12.71 15.05
C ALA A 70 -0.58 13.14 15.59
N GLU A 71 -0.37 13.06 16.91
CA GLU A 71 0.94 13.30 17.54
C GLU A 71 1.94 12.17 17.21
N THR A 72 1.45 10.92 17.18
CA THR A 72 2.25 9.76 16.77
C THR A 72 2.70 9.87 15.31
N ASP A 73 1.81 10.30 14.41
CA ASP A 73 2.11 10.52 13.00
C ASP A 73 3.13 11.65 12.81
N ARG A 74 2.98 12.78 13.53
CA ARG A 74 3.98 13.86 13.53
C ARG A 74 5.36 13.39 14.00
N ARG A 75 5.42 12.60 15.08
CA ARG A 75 6.69 12.03 15.58
C ARG A 75 7.32 11.09 14.57
N ALA A 76 6.52 10.23 13.93
CA ALA A 76 6.99 9.33 12.89
C ALA A 76 7.53 10.12 11.69
N HIS A 77 6.80 11.14 11.23
CA HIS A 77 7.20 11.98 10.11
C HIS A 77 8.48 12.76 10.40
N ALA A 78 8.63 13.30 11.61
CA ALA A 78 9.85 13.99 12.06
C ALA A 78 11.05 13.05 12.13
N ALA A 79 10.86 11.81 12.61
CA ALA A 79 11.92 10.80 12.65
C ALA A 79 12.37 10.38 11.25
N ILE A 80 11.44 10.16 10.33
CA ILE A 80 11.73 9.83 8.92
C ILE A 80 12.49 10.97 8.26
N THR A 81 12.04 12.21 8.44
CA THR A 81 12.70 13.41 7.89
C THR A 81 14.13 13.54 8.42
N ARG A 82 14.33 13.34 9.72
CA ARG A 82 15.65 13.38 10.35
C ARG A 82 16.58 12.30 9.80
N GLN A 83 16.06 11.10 9.57
CA GLN A 83 16.84 9.97 9.05
C GLN A 83 17.22 10.13 7.58
N LEU A 84 16.37 10.79 6.79
CA LEU A 84 16.66 11.14 5.40
C LEU A 84 17.66 12.31 5.28
N GLN A 85 17.60 13.26 6.23
CA GLN A 85 18.54 14.40 6.29
C GLN A 85 19.91 14.02 6.83
N SER A 86 20.02 12.96 7.64
CA SER A 86 21.33 12.41 7.98
C SER A 86 21.91 11.74 6.74
N ALA A 87 22.78 12.46 6.01
CA ALA A 87 23.70 11.82 5.08
C ALA A 87 24.43 10.69 5.85
N PRO A 88 24.51 9.46 5.32
CA PRO A 88 25.25 8.41 5.98
C PRO A 88 26.73 8.83 5.94
N GLU A 89 27.21 9.43 7.04
CA GLU A 89 28.64 9.37 7.33
C GLU A 89 28.96 7.90 7.54
N HIS A 90 29.33 7.23 6.45
CA HIS A 90 30.06 5.98 6.50
C HIS A 90 31.30 6.25 7.33
N LYS A 91 31.23 5.97 8.64
CA LYS A 91 32.37 5.95 9.53
C LYS A 91 33.41 5.08 8.85
N ARG A 92 34.46 5.71 8.30
CA ARG A 92 35.62 5.01 7.74
C ARG A 92 36.01 3.94 8.74
N GLY A 93 36.04 2.71 8.26
CA GLY A 93 36.08 1.51 9.09
C GLY A 93 37.11 1.62 10.21
N ARG A 94 36.74 1.10 11.37
CA ARG A 94 37.69 0.82 12.45
C ARG A 94 38.85 0.02 11.83
N PRO A 95 40.12 0.40 12.05
CA PRO A 95 41.23 -0.41 11.55
C PRO A 95 41.05 -1.84 12.04
N ALA A 96 41.13 -2.79 11.12
CA ALA A 96 40.91 -4.20 11.41
C ALA A 96 41.83 -4.62 12.56
N ARG A 97 41.23 -5.06 13.67
CA ARG A 97 41.98 -5.66 14.77
C ARG A 97 42.59 -6.95 14.22
N PRO A 98 43.91 -7.19 14.37
CA PRO A 98 44.50 -8.44 13.90
C PRO A 98 43.78 -9.60 14.60
N LEU A 99 43.31 -10.55 13.80
CA LEU A 99 42.62 -11.74 14.30
C LEU A 99 43.56 -12.50 15.26
N PRO A 100 43.06 -12.97 16.41
CA PRO A 100 43.84 -13.88 17.25
C PRO A 100 44.18 -15.13 16.46
N ARG A 101 45.45 -15.55 16.50
CA ARG A 101 45.90 -16.77 15.82
C ARG A 101 45.21 -17.97 16.47
N LEU A 102 44.48 -18.74 15.67
CA LEU A 102 43.97 -20.04 16.09
C LEU A 102 45.15 -21.01 16.31
N PRO A 103 45.04 -21.97 17.24
CA PRO A 103 45.97 -23.08 17.34
C PRO A 103 45.98 -23.89 16.02
N ASP A 104 47.16 -24.28 15.56
CA ASP A 104 47.31 -25.15 14.40
C ASP A 104 46.57 -26.47 14.65
N GLN A 105 45.52 -26.72 13.87
CA GLN A 105 44.90 -28.02 13.87
C GLN A 105 45.83 -29.01 13.15
N PRO A 106 46.07 -30.21 13.70
CA PRO A 106 46.88 -31.21 13.05
C PRO A 106 46.28 -31.56 11.69
N GLN A 107 47.07 -31.31 10.64
CA GLN A 107 46.70 -31.54 9.26
C GLN A 107 46.37 -33.03 9.05
N PRO A 108 45.16 -33.38 8.57
CA PRO A 108 44.83 -34.77 8.30
C PRO A 108 45.73 -35.29 7.17
N ALA A 109 46.24 -36.51 7.38
CA ALA A 109 47.20 -37.23 6.56
C ALA A 109 46.89 -37.20 5.05
N PRO A 110 47.91 -37.28 4.18
CA PRO A 110 47.72 -37.22 2.73
C PRO A 110 46.89 -38.41 2.24
N SER A 111 45.63 -38.14 1.89
CA SER A 111 44.81 -39.08 1.14
C SER A 111 45.42 -39.28 -0.25
N SER A 112 45.96 -40.48 -0.44
CA SER A 112 46.29 -41.15 -1.70
C SER A 112 45.74 -40.51 -2.98
N GLN A 113 46.65 -39.98 -3.79
CA GLN A 113 46.46 -39.66 -5.20
C GLN A 113 45.96 -40.89 -5.97
N PRO A 114 44.86 -40.81 -6.75
CA PRO A 114 44.62 -41.80 -7.79
C PRO A 114 45.60 -41.56 -8.94
N LYS A 115 46.35 -42.62 -9.29
CA LYS A 115 47.24 -42.71 -10.46
C LYS A 115 46.53 -42.19 -11.72
N ARG A 116 47.00 -41.07 -12.27
CA ARG A 116 46.64 -40.64 -13.62
C ARG A 116 47.62 -41.32 -14.59
N ALA A 117 47.06 -42.14 -15.47
CA ALA A 117 47.79 -42.93 -16.46
C ALA A 117 48.61 -42.05 -17.42
N ALA A 118 49.68 -42.65 -17.94
CA ALA A 118 50.75 -42.07 -18.73
C ALA A 118 50.31 -41.31 -20.00
N PRO A 119 51.11 -40.34 -20.47
CA PRO A 119 50.90 -39.72 -21.78
C PRO A 119 51.33 -40.69 -22.89
N VAL A 120 50.42 -40.99 -23.82
CA VAL A 120 50.79 -41.61 -25.09
C VAL A 120 51.35 -40.50 -25.97
N SER A 121 52.65 -40.57 -26.25
CA SER A 121 53.34 -39.77 -27.27
C SER A 121 53.54 -40.65 -28.50
N PHE A 122 53.17 -40.19 -29.71
CA PHE A 122 54.00 -40.38 -30.90
C PHE A 122 53.51 -39.57 -32.11
N VAL A 123 54.45 -38.80 -32.67
CA VAL A 123 54.72 -38.41 -34.08
C VAL A 123 53.56 -37.99 -34.98
#